data_AF-A0A0S4XM25-F1
#
_entry.id   AF-A0A0S4XM25-F1
#
_cell.length_a   1.000
_cell.length_b   1.000
_cell.length_c   1.000
_cell.angle_alpha   90.00
_cell.angle_beta   90.00
_cell.angle_gamma   90.00
#
_symmetry.space_group_name_H-M   'P 1'
#
loop_
_entity.id
_entity.type
_entity.pdbx_description
1 polymer ?
#
loop_
_entity_poly.entity_id
_entity_poly.type
_entity_poly.pdbx_seq_one_letter_code
_entity_poly.pdbx_strand_id
1 'polypeptide(L)'
;MTTSKKRSKKNIFLLLLVILAIIFIGLTAYKNSKYKPYNPKEKNRQEQACAKCPKVSDVNISKITPETPIYFTLSDPNEKEMGMSDMHSHGSNYKNEMSKAPSKKVWLVFEKNKPISSFDLKTFVFDAKQTQKNVKIDSKDGVTTYGFEIPKSGYYNILAKNETIKDNELFYRVAKLEYLNGKHGSKDVYDDSIKKELKTDKVKIDLVRLKDKKEDSFFYRISMGDILKFKAILDGKPLKNADIAIKLNSGWSKNIKTDENGTASFVMIRDYFPSWNDFDKRHKQDLLLTLTFNEEKNGRLKDKEYKSVNYILTYPLSYYPNGSDYLSYGFGLIIGIFIFTLSGIIIYIYRRNRTKPFKEIKYEE
;
A
#
# COMPACT_ATOMS: atom_id res chain seq x y z
N MET A 1 -52.82 -21.78 -44.98
CA MET A 1 -52.12 -22.32 -43.79
C MET A 1 -50.70 -21.71 -43.70
N THR A 2 -50.53 -20.41 -43.42
CA THR A 2 -49.20 -19.74 -43.51
C THR A 2 -49.00 -18.52 -42.60
N THR A 3 -49.92 -18.21 -41.68
CA THR A 3 -49.85 -16.97 -40.87
C THR A 3 -49.23 -17.14 -39.46
N SER A 4 -49.00 -18.37 -38.98
CA SER A 4 -48.48 -18.61 -37.62
C SER A 4 -46.97 -18.32 -37.47
N LYS A 5 -46.16 -18.55 -38.52
CA LYS A 5 -44.68 -18.46 -38.43
C LYS A 5 -44.16 -17.02 -38.30
N LYS A 6 -44.93 -16.01 -38.74
CA LYS A 6 -44.52 -14.59 -38.73
C LYS A 6 -44.66 -13.93 -37.35
N ARG A 7 -45.54 -14.44 -36.48
CA ARG A 7 -45.80 -13.88 -35.13
C ARG A 7 -44.73 -14.29 -34.12
N SER A 8 -44.12 -15.48 -34.29
CA SER A 8 -43.03 -15.99 -33.44
C SER A 8 -41.75 -15.14 -33.57
N LYS A 9 -41.35 -14.79 -34.80
CA LYS A 9 -40.12 -14.00 -35.05
C LYS A 9 -40.18 -12.58 -34.44
N LYS A 10 -41.36 -11.94 -34.43
CA LYS A 10 -41.52 -10.60 -33.81
C LYS A 10 -41.29 -10.62 -32.30
N ASN A 11 -41.72 -11.68 -31.60
CA ASN A 11 -41.55 -11.79 -30.15
C ASN A 11 -40.10 -12.06 -29.75
N ILE A 12 -39.36 -12.85 -30.55
CA ILE A 12 -37.93 -13.09 -30.34
C ILE A 12 -37.14 -11.81 -30.56
N PHE A 13 -37.47 -11.03 -31.59
CA PHE A 13 -36.82 -9.75 -31.87
C PHE A 13 -37.05 -8.72 -30.75
N LEU A 14 -38.26 -8.65 -30.20
CA LEU A 14 -38.58 -7.76 -29.09
C LEU A 14 -37.83 -8.15 -27.80
N LEU A 15 -37.70 -9.46 -27.52
CA LEU A 15 -36.95 -9.96 -26.37
C LEU A 15 -35.45 -9.59 -26.47
N LEU A 16 -34.86 -9.74 -27.66
CA LEU A 16 -33.47 -9.35 -27.92
C LEU A 16 -33.26 -7.84 -27.72
N LEU A 17 -34.21 -7.01 -28.16
CA LEU A 17 -34.16 -5.56 -27.93
C LEU A 17 -34.25 -5.19 -26.44
N VAL A 18 -35.07 -5.88 -25.66
CA VAL A 18 -35.17 -5.66 -24.20
C VAL A 18 -33.88 -6.08 -23.49
N ILE A 19 -33.29 -7.21 -23.86
CA ILE A 19 -31.99 -7.65 -23.32
C ILE A 19 -30.90 -6.62 -23.67
N LEU A 20 -30.88 -6.12 -24.91
CA LEU A 20 -29.94 -5.08 -25.33
C LEU A 20 -30.14 -3.78 -24.54
N ALA A 21 -31.39 -3.37 -24.30
CA ALA A 21 -31.71 -2.19 -23.52
C ALA A 21 -31.27 -2.34 -22.06
N ILE A 22 -31.45 -3.50 -21.43
CA ILE A 22 -30.97 -3.78 -20.06
C ILE A 22 -29.44 -3.75 -20.01
N ILE A 23 -28.75 -4.30 -21.01
CA ILE A 23 -27.28 -4.24 -21.12
C ILE A 23 -26.83 -2.77 -21.25
N PHE A 24 -27.47 -1.97 -22.11
CA PHE A 24 -27.14 -0.55 -22.28
C PHE A 24 -27.42 0.27 -21.02
N ILE A 25 -28.55 0.05 -20.34
CA ILE A 25 -28.89 0.71 -19.07
C ILE A 25 -27.87 0.33 -17.99
N GLY A 26 -27.50 -0.95 -17.89
CA GLY A 26 -26.47 -1.45 -16.99
C GLY A 26 -25.10 -0.83 -17.27
N LEU A 27 -24.71 -0.70 -18.55
CA LEU A 27 -23.48 -0.03 -18.96
C LEU A 27 -23.49 1.46 -18.65
N THR A 28 -24.61 2.18 -18.86
CA THR A 28 -24.73 3.59 -18.49
C THR A 28 -24.76 3.83 -16.98
N ALA A 29 -25.41 2.95 -16.21
CA ALA A 29 -25.39 3.00 -14.75
C ALA A 29 -23.98 2.70 -14.20
N TYR A 30 -23.25 1.77 -14.83
CA TYR A 30 -21.85 1.50 -14.52
C TYR A 30 -20.91 2.65 -14.92
N LYS A 31 -21.25 3.38 -15.99
CA LYS A 31 -20.50 4.57 -16.42
C LYS A 31 -20.74 5.76 -15.48
N ASN A 32 -21.96 5.93 -14.94
CA ASN A 32 -22.31 6.97 -13.97
C ASN A 32 -21.96 6.63 -12.51
N SER A 33 -21.70 5.36 -12.17
CA SER A 33 -21.16 4.98 -10.86
C SER A 33 -19.66 5.24 -10.73
N LYS A 34 -18.98 5.57 -11.83
CA LYS A 34 -17.67 6.22 -11.81
C LYS A 34 -17.87 7.72 -11.98
N TYR A 35 -17.39 8.49 -10.99
CA TYR A 35 -17.50 9.95 -10.84
C TYR A 35 -18.75 10.45 -10.11
N LYS A 36 -18.79 10.23 -8.79
CA LYS A 36 -19.09 11.36 -7.89
C LYS A 36 -17.78 12.15 -7.72
N PRO A 37 -17.68 13.40 -8.19
CA PRO A 37 -16.61 14.27 -7.73
C PRO A 37 -16.75 14.41 -6.21
N TYR A 38 -15.63 14.21 -5.53
CA TYR A 38 -15.48 14.25 -4.09
C TYR A 38 -16.01 15.59 -3.55
N ASN A 39 -17.03 15.57 -2.68
CA ASN A 39 -17.50 16.78 -1.99
C ASN A 39 -16.80 16.82 -0.62
N PRO A 40 -15.82 17.71 -0.40
CA PRO A 40 -14.96 17.69 0.79
C PRO A 40 -15.67 18.12 2.09
N LYS A 41 -16.96 18.49 2.05
CA LYS A 41 -17.64 19.16 3.17
C LYS A 41 -18.33 18.23 4.19
N GLU A 42 -18.48 16.94 3.94
CA GLU A 42 -19.21 16.04 4.86
C GLU A 42 -18.33 15.31 5.89
N LYS A 43 -16.99 15.38 5.77
CA LYS A 43 -16.07 14.64 6.65
C LYS A 43 -15.95 15.20 8.08
N ASN A 44 -16.44 16.41 8.33
CA ASN A 44 -16.28 17.11 9.63
C ASN A 44 -17.17 16.58 10.77
N ARG A 45 -17.97 15.53 10.58
CA ARG A 45 -18.90 15.07 11.64
C ARG A 45 -18.52 13.79 12.37
N GLN A 46 -17.49 13.05 11.97
CA GLN A 46 -17.19 11.73 12.58
C GLN A 46 -15.76 11.50 13.07
N GLU A 47 -14.85 12.47 12.96
CA GLU A 47 -13.57 12.45 13.71
C GLU A 47 -13.75 12.70 15.23
N GLN A 48 -14.99 12.82 15.73
CA GLN A 48 -15.31 13.04 17.14
C GLN A 48 -15.52 11.76 17.98
N ALA A 49 -15.05 10.59 17.53
CA ALA A 49 -15.07 9.36 18.34
C ALA A 49 -13.71 8.94 18.94
N CYS A 50 -12.70 9.82 18.92
CA CYS A 50 -11.57 9.76 19.85
C CYS A 50 -11.69 10.90 20.87
N ALA A 51 -12.69 10.78 21.76
CA ALA A 51 -12.79 11.65 22.92
C ALA A 51 -11.59 11.40 23.84
N LYS A 52 -10.64 12.36 23.82
CA LYS A 52 -9.41 12.45 24.62
C LYS A 52 -8.22 11.61 24.12
N CYS A 53 -7.71 11.91 22.93
CA CYS A 53 -6.25 11.88 22.75
C CYS A 53 -5.64 12.99 23.62
N PRO A 54 -4.70 12.69 24.54
CA PRO A 54 -4.05 13.72 25.34
C PRO A 54 -3.34 14.71 24.41
N LYS A 55 -3.51 16.00 24.70
CA LYS A 55 -2.80 17.09 24.01
C LYS A 55 -1.30 16.82 24.16
N VAL A 56 -0.59 16.68 23.05
CA VAL A 56 0.87 16.62 23.00
C VAL A 56 1.39 18.04 23.22
N SER A 57 1.28 18.52 24.45
CA SER A 57 1.96 19.70 24.96
C SER A 57 2.69 19.22 26.20
N ASP A 58 3.78 18.50 25.96
CA ASP A 58 4.92 18.22 26.83
C ASP A 58 5.78 17.21 26.07
N VAL A 59 6.50 17.68 25.03
CA VAL A 59 7.53 16.88 24.36
C VAL A 59 8.71 16.77 25.32
N ASN A 60 8.56 15.90 26.31
CA ASN A 60 9.69 15.28 26.96
C ASN A 60 10.40 14.52 25.84
N ILE A 61 11.52 15.05 25.36
CA ILE A 61 12.34 14.42 24.31
C ILE A 61 12.83 13.11 24.91
N SER A 62 12.05 12.05 24.69
CA SER A 62 12.45 10.67 24.98
C SER A 62 13.80 10.47 24.30
N LYS A 63 14.87 10.40 25.10
CA LYS A 63 16.23 10.22 24.59
C LYS A 63 16.27 8.93 23.78
N ILE A 64 16.63 9.04 22.51
CA ILE A 64 16.81 7.87 21.63
C ILE A 64 17.94 7.03 22.23
N THR A 65 17.60 5.82 22.70
CA THR A 65 18.60 4.87 23.19
C THR A 65 19.22 4.09 22.03
N PRO A 66 20.38 3.44 22.20
CA PRO A 66 20.99 2.61 21.15
C PRO A 66 20.08 1.48 20.66
N GLU A 67 19.19 0.98 21.50
CA GLU A 67 18.22 -0.09 21.21
C GLU A 67 16.98 0.41 20.47
N THR A 68 16.71 1.71 20.52
CA THR A 68 15.49 2.30 19.95
C THR A 68 15.53 2.19 18.42
N PRO A 69 14.54 1.51 17.79
CA PRO A 69 14.45 1.44 16.34
C PRO A 69 14.16 2.84 15.75
N ILE A 70 14.92 3.19 14.72
CA ILE A 70 14.71 4.39 13.91
C ILE A 70 14.28 3.94 12.51
N TYR A 71 13.40 4.66 11.85
CA TYR A 71 12.90 4.28 10.52
C TYR A 71 12.56 5.51 9.67
N PHE A 72 12.51 5.31 8.36
CA PHE A 72 12.09 6.37 7.43
C PHE A 72 10.57 6.46 7.32
N THR A 73 10.04 7.66 7.23
CA THR A 73 8.64 7.92 6.86
C THR A 73 8.55 8.77 5.59
N LEU A 74 7.48 8.54 4.82
CA LEU A 74 7.10 9.32 3.65
C LEU A 74 6.11 10.45 3.99
N SER A 75 5.65 10.53 5.24
CA SER A 75 4.76 11.57 5.74
C SER A 75 5.57 12.56 6.56
N ASP A 76 5.34 13.85 6.37
CA ASP A 76 6.00 14.89 7.15
C ASP A 76 5.55 14.80 8.62
N PRO A 77 6.46 14.57 9.59
CA PRO A 77 6.10 14.42 10.99
C PRO A 77 5.58 15.72 11.63
N ASN A 78 5.80 16.89 11.02
CA ASN A 78 5.30 18.18 11.50
C ASN A 78 3.98 18.61 10.88
N GLU A 79 3.53 17.95 9.82
CA GLU A 79 2.27 18.26 9.19
C GLU A 79 1.14 17.79 10.12
N LYS A 80 0.32 18.73 10.61
CA LYS A 80 -0.91 18.39 11.34
C LYS A 80 -1.69 17.42 10.46
N GLU A 81 -2.15 16.29 10.99
CA GLU A 81 -2.96 15.30 10.27
C GLU A 81 -4.14 16.00 9.58
N MET A 82 -3.94 16.44 8.34
CA MET A 82 -4.99 16.86 7.45
C MET A 82 -5.41 15.57 6.75
N GLY A 83 -6.61 15.11 7.06
CA GLY A 83 -7.05 13.76 6.73
C GLY A 83 -6.79 13.36 5.28
N MET A 84 -5.82 12.47 5.06
CA MET A 84 -5.53 11.67 3.85
C MET A 84 -6.09 12.20 2.51
N SER A 85 -5.89 13.47 2.19
CA SER A 85 -6.07 14.01 0.84
C SER A 85 -4.70 14.35 0.29
N ASP A 86 -4.19 13.46 -0.57
CA ASP A 86 -3.26 13.74 -1.68
C ASP A 86 -2.15 12.68 -1.83
N MET A 87 -2.57 11.47 -2.22
CA MET A 87 -1.67 10.53 -2.94
C MET A 87 -1.72 10.72 -4.45
N HIS A 88 -2.18 11.88 -4.91
CA HIS A 88 -1.58 12.46 -6.10
C HIS A 88 -0.63 13.54 -5.62
N SER A 89 0.65 13.20 -5.51
CA SER A 89 1.70 14.17 -5.79
C SER A 89 1.58 14.52 -7.29
N HIS A 90 0.49 15.19 -7.68
CA HIS A 90 0.56 16.10 -8.80
C HIS A 90 1.66 17.08 -8.41
N GLY A 91 2.73 17.11 -9.20
CA GLY A 91 3.91 17.90 -8.91
C GLY A 91 3.50 19.26 -8.35
N SER A 92 4.04 19.56 -7.18
CA SER A 92 4.04 20.87 -6.54
C SER A 92 3.85 21.99 -7.56
N ASN A 93 2.86 22.85 -7.31
CA ASN A 93 2.72 24.21 -7.84
C ASN A 93 3.74 24.55 -8.95
N TYR A 94 3.44 24.18 -10.20
CA TYR A 94 4.18 24.61 -11.38
C TYR A 94 3.89 26.09 -11.65
N LYS A 95 4.40 26.96 -10.79
CA LYS A 95 4.69 28.34 -11.15
C LYS A 95 6.21 28.47 -11.05
N ASN A 96 6.90 28.15 -12.16
CA ASN A 96 8.29 28.49 -12.49
C ASN A 96 9.43 27.45 -12.36
N GLU A 97 9.20 26.12 -12.30
CA GLU A 97 10.31 25.13 -12.30
C GLU A 97 10.15 23.99 -13.31
N MET A 98 9.94 24.30 -14.59
CA MET A 98 9.81 23.31 -15.67
C MET A 98 11.08 22.47 -15.96
N SER A 99 12.22 22.74 -15.33
CA SER A 99 13.50 22.06 -15.61
C SER A 99 14.02 21.14 -14.50
N LYS A 100 13.40 21.10 -13.31
CA LYS A 100 13.92 20.29 -12.20
C LYS A 100 13.43 18.85 -12.28
N ALA A 101 14.36 17.91 -12.15
CA ALA A 101 14.02 16.49 -12.03
C ALA A 101 13.07 16.29 -10.83
N PRO A 102 12.01 15.46 -10.96
CA PRO A 102 11.12 15.18 -9.84
C PRO A 102 11.93 14.63 -8.68
N SER A 103 11.56 14.97 -7.46
CA SER A 103 12.27 14.57 -6.24
C SER A 103 11.31 14.03 -5.20
N LYS A 104 11.85 13.25 -4.27
CA LYS A 104 11.15 12.71 -3.11
C LYS A 104 11.84 13.17 -1.84
N LYS A 105 11.05 13.45 -0.81
CA LYS A 105 11.49 13.77 0.54
C LYS A 105 11.05 12.66 1.48
N VAL A 106 11.91 12.34 2.44
CA VAL A 106 11.64 11.40 3.53
C VAL A 106 12.22 11.94 4.82
N TRP A 107 11.72 11.47 5.95
CA TRP A 107 12.15 11.89 7.28
C TRP A 107 12.55 10.67 8.10
N LEU A 108 13.54 10.83 8.98
CA LEU A 108 13.85 9.81 9.98
C LEU A 108 13.06 10.09 11.25
N VAL A 109 12.42 9.05 11.74
CA VAL A 109 11.53 9.08 12.90
C VAL A 109 11.80 7.88 13.80
N PHE A 110 11.26 7.94 15.01
CA PHE A 110 11.21 6.84 15.97
C PHE A 110 9.85 6.81 16.67
N GLU A 111 9.54 5.67 17.30
CA GLU A 111 8.27 5.46 18.00
C GLU A 111 7.04 5.83 17.12
N LYS A 112 6.17 6.72 17.58
CA LYS A 112 4.96 7.18 16.88
C LYS A 112 5.27 8.38 15.98
N ASN A 113 6.15 8.19 15.00
CA ASN A 113 6.58 9.25 14.05
C ASN A 113 7.21 10.49 14.70
N LYS A 114 7.88 10.35 15.86
CA LYS A 114 8.62 11.46 16.46
C LYS A 114 9.85 11.77 15.60
N PRO A 115 10.08 13.03 15.19
CA PRO A 115 11.21 13.38 14.35
C PRO A 115 12.53 13.23 15.09
N ILE A 116 13.58 12.86 14.35
CA ILE A 116 14.95 12.78 14.87
C ILE A 116 15.74 14.02 14.41
N SER A 117 16.13 14.86 15.37
CA SER A 117 17.05 15.98 15.15
C SER A 117 18.48 15.60 15.53
N SER A 118 19.49 15.99 14.74
CA SER A 118 20.91 15.91 15.10
C SER A 118 21.39 14.51 15.54
N PHE A 119 21.42 13.57 14.60
CA PHE A 119 21.87 12.19 14.84
C PHE A 119 23.01 11.86 13.87
N ASP A 120 24.16 11.37 14.37
CA ASP A 120 25.32 11.01 13.52
C ASP A 120 24.96 9.82 12.63
N LEU A 121 24.67 10.12 11.37
CA LEU A 121 24.13 9.18 10.39
C LEU A 121 24.88 9.29 9.08
N LYS A 122 25.21 8.13 8.53
CA LYS A 122 25.65 8.00 7.14
C LYS A 122 24.46 7.58 6.29
N THR A 123 24.07 8.42 5.34
CA THR A 123 22.93 8.15 4.45
C THR A 123 23.36 7.85 3.02
N PHE A 124 22.70 6.89 2.40
CA PHE A 124 22.97 6.44 1.04
C PHE A 124 21.65 6.33 0.28
N VAL A 125 21.64 6.79 -0.97
CA VAL A 125 20.50 6.63 -1.89
C VAL A 125 20.96 5.86 -3.11
N PHE A 126 20.17 4.89 -3.54
CA PHE A 126 20.35 4.14 -4.78
C PHE A 126 19.16 4.40 -5.70
N ASP A 127 19.46 4.75 -6.95
CA ASP A 127 18.43 5.00 -7.96
C ASP A 127 17.80 3.72 -8.51
N ALA A 128 16.85 3.85 -9.44
CA ALA A 128 16.19 2.73 -10.11
C ALA A 128 17.14 1.78 -10.87
N LYS A 129 18.38 2.22 -11.16
CA LYS A 129 19.44 1.40 -11.77
C LYS A 129 20.45 0.89 -10.73
N GLN A 130 20.13 1.01 -9.44
CA GLN A 130 20.99 0.66 -8.31
C GLN A 130 22.32 1.43 -8.28
N THR A 131 22.37 2.62 -8.89
CA THR A 131 23.54 3.49 -8.81
C THR A 131 23.41 4.42 -7.62
N GLN A 132 24.48 4.53 -6.81
CA GLN A 132 24.49 5.45 -5.68
C GLN A 132 24.37 6.91 -6.15
N LYS A 133 23.54 7.70 -5.46
CA LYS A 133 23.32 9.13 -5.70
C LYS A 133 23.52 9.92 -4.42
N ASN A 134 23.69 11.23 -4.59
CA ASN A 134 23.79 12.17 -3.48
C ASN A 134 22.43 12.36 -2.82
N VAL A 135 22.44 12.50 -1.50
CA VAL A 135 21.27 12.82 -0.68
C VAL A 135 21.32 14.32 -0.37
N LYS A 136 20.23 15.04 -0.65
CA LYS A 136 20.06 16.43 -0.22
C LYS A 136 19.53 16.41 1.21
N ILE A 137 20.38 16.73 2.18
CA ILE A 137 20.00 16.78 3.59
C ILE A 137 19.70 18.23 3.93
N ASP A 138 18.50 18.48 4.44
CA ASP A 138 18.07 19.80 4.94
C ASP A 138 17.59 19.63 6.37
N SER A 139 17.88 20.59 7.25
CA SER A 139 17.49 20.53 8.67
C SER A 139 16.88 21.86 9.04
N LYS A 140 15.57 21.85 9.30
CA LYS A 140 14.81 23.05 9.63
C LYS A 140 13.85 22.74 10.78
N ASP A 141 13.75 23.65 11.76
CA ASP A 141 12.82 23.57 12.89
C ASP A 141 12.89 22.23 13.65
N GLY A 142 14.11 21.70 13.84
CA GLY A 142 14.33 20.42 14.52
C GLY A 142 13.96 19.18 13.70
N VAL A 143 13.67 19.32 12.40
CA VAL A 143 13.33 18.19 11.52
C VAL A 143 14.32 18.09 10.37
N THR A 144 14.96 16.92 10.28
CA THR A 144 15.87 16.59 9.18
C THR A 144 15.10 15.93 8.03
N THR A 145 15.19 16.53 6.86
CA THR A 145 14.62 16.04 5.61
C THR A 145 15.72 15.45 4.72
N TYR A 146 15.47 14.28 4.16
CA TYR A 146 16.34 13.61 3.20
C TYR A 146 15.68 13.61 1.83
N GLY A 147 16.20 14.43 0.93
CA GLY A 147 15.72 14.60 -0.44
C GLY A 147 16.56 13.86 -1.47
N PHE A 148 15.92 13.25 -2.46
CA PHE A 148 16.59 12.63 -3.60
C PHE A 148 15.77 12.71 -4.89
N GLU A 149 16.46 12.67 -6.03
CA GLU A 149 15.83 12.77 -7.35
C GLU A 149 15.28 11.41 -7.81
N ILE A 150 14.11 11.42 -8.44
CA ILE A 150 13.37 10.25 -8.93
C ILE A 150 13.01 10.39 -10.42
N PRO A 151 14.00 10.62 -11.32
CA PRO A 151 13.73 11.00 -12.71
C PRO A 151 13.04 9.90 -13.53
N LYS A 152 13.20 8.62 -13.14
CA LYS A 152 12.65 7.44 -13.82
C LYS A 152 11.71 6.64 -12.93
N SER A 153 10.83 5.87 -13.55
CA SER A 153 10.03 4.85 -12.86
C SER A 153 10.92 3.70 -12.38
N GLY A 154 10.62 3.11 -11.21
CA GLY A 154 11.38 2.00 -10.63
C GLY A 154 11.56 2.12 -9.11
N TYR A 155 12.32 1.18 -8.54
CA TYR A 155 12.58 1.11 -7.11
C TYR A 155 13.81 1.93 -6.72
N TYR A 156 13.62 2.89 -5.82
CA TYR A 156 14.68 3.66 -5.19
C TYR A 156 14.87 3.14 -3.78
N ASN A 157 16.10 3.08 -3.30
CA ASN A 157 16.39 2.65 -1.94
C ASN A 157 17.14 3.75 -1.21
N ILE A 158 16.67 4.12 -0.03
CA ILE A 158 17.40 4.98 0.89
C ILE A 158 17.76 4.17 2.15
N LEU A 159 19.02 4.31 2.57
CA LEU A 159 19.59 3.66 3.74
C LEU A 159 20.19 4.75 4.64
N ALA A 160 19.99 4.63 5.95
CA ALA A 160 20.68 5.44 6.94
C ALA A 160 21.31 4.52 7.99
N LYS A 161 22.61 4.69 8.24
CA LYS A 161 23.40 3.88 9.16
C LYS A 161 23.87 4.69 10.35
N ASN A 162 23.74 4.14 11.54
CA ASN A 162 24.34 4.62 12.78
C ASN A 162 25.11 3.49 13.49
N GLU A 163 26.24 3.83 14.10
CA GLU A 163 27.07 2.91 14.89
C GLU A 163 27.37 3.56 16.24
N THR A 164 27.00 2.91 17.35
CA THR A 164 27.21 3.44 18.71
C THR A 164 27.64 2.32 19.64
N ILE A 165 28.61 2.56 20.53
CA ILE A 165 28.98 1.60 21.57
C ILE A 165 28.35 2.00 22.90
N LYS A 166 27.72 1.03 23.57
CA LYS A 166 27.19 1.13 24.93
C LYS A 166 27.42 -0.19 25.64
N ASP A 167 27.94 -0.15 26.87
CA ASP A 167 28.14 -1.34 27.72
C ASP A 167 28.94 -2.49 27.05
N ASN A 168 29.99 -2.15 26.29
CA ASN A 168 30.80 -3.07 25.47
C ASN A 168 30.04 -3.77 24.33
N GLU A 169 28.85 -3.30 23.97
CA GLU A 169 28.09 -3.76 22.82
C GLU A 169 28.07 -2.68 21.73
N LEU A 170 28.37 -3.09 20.50
CA LEU A 170 28.22 -2.25 19.31
C LEU A 170 26.78 -2.35 18.79
N PHE A 171 26.04 -1.25 18.85
CA PHE A 171 24.76 -1.11 18.18
C PHE A 171 24.96 -0.67 16.73
N TYR A 172 24.73 -1.58 15.81
CA TYR A 172 24.79 -1.34 14.36
C TYR A 172 23.37 -1.18 13.82
N ARG A 173 22.95 0.07 13.61
CA ARG A 173 21.58 0.41 13.22
C ARG A 173 21.48 0.80 11.75
N VAL A 174 20.49 0.27 11.06
CA VAL A 174 20.15 0.63 9.68
C VAL A 174 18.66 0.94 9.56
N ALA A 175 18.31 2.13 9.10
CA ALA A 175 16.97 2.40 8.58
C ALA A 175 17.00 2.24 7.06
N LYS A 176 16.09 1.43 6.50
CA LYS A 176 15.93 1.21 5.07
C LYS A 176 14.54 1.64 4.62
N LEU A 177 14.43 2.26 3.45
CA LEU A 177 13.16 2.44 2.77
C LEU A 177 13.34 2.13 1.28
N GLU A 178 12.48 1.25 0.76
CA GLU A 178 12.30 1.00 -0.67
C GLU A 178 11.09 1.79 -1.15
N TYR A 179 11.31 2.68 -2.12
CA TYR A 179 10.27 3.53 -2.71
C TYR A 179 10.08 3.17 -4.18
N LEU A 180 8.89 2.67 -4.53
CA LEU A 180 8.48 2.44 -5.92
C LEU A 180 7.93 3.74 -6.52
N ASN A 181 8.60 4.25 -7.56
CA ASN A 181 8.13 5.38 -8.34
C ASN A 181 7.46 4.90 -9.63
N GLY A 182 6.26 5.39 -9.91
CA GLY A 182 5.55 5.16 -11.18
C GLY A 182 5.14 6.49 -11.81
N LYS A 183 5.72 6.82 -12.96
CA LYS A 183 5.41 8.05 -13.70
C LYS A 183 4.44 7.77 -14.84
N HIS A 184 3.31 8.47 -14.85
CA HIS A 184 2.39 8.43 -16.00
C HIS A 184 3.05 9.04 -17.24
N GLY A 185 2.86 8.40 -18.40
CA GLY A 185 3.39 8.88 -19.68
C GLY A 185 4.92 8.76 -19.83
N SER A 186 5.62 8.06 -18.92
CA SER A 186 7.04 7.73 -19.13
C SER A 186 7.19 6.62 -20.17
N LYS A 187 8.33 6.62 -20.88
CA LYS A 187 8.75 5.51 -21.74
C LYS A 187 9.40 4.36 -20.98
N ASP A 188 9.47 4.45 -19.64
CA ASP A 188 10.04 3.40 -18.80
C ASP A 188 9.12 2.16 -18.85
N VAL A 189 9.73 0.99 -19.07
CA VAL A 189 9.03 -0.30 -19.16
C VAL A 189 9.19 -1.04 -17.84
N TYR A 190 8.11 -1.64 -17.37
CA TYR A 190 8.16 -2.52 -16.21
C TYR A 190 8.52 -3.93 -16.68
N ASP A 191 9.68 -4.44 -16.23
CA ASP A 191 10.16 -5.79 -16.53
C ASP A 191 10.83 -6.42 -15.29
N ASP A 192 11.29 -7.67 -15.41
CA ASP A 192 11.93 -8.37 -14.30
C ASP A 192 13.27 -7.75 -13.88
N SER A 193 13.90 -6.91 -14.71
CA SER A 193 15.11 -6.19 -14.32
C SER A 193 14.84 -5.13 -13.25
N ILE A 194 13.63 -4.55 -13.22
CA ILE A 194 13.16 -3.64 -12.16
C ILE A 194 13.05 -4.37 -10.82
N LYS A 195 12.81 -5.69 -10.83
CA LYS A 195 12.67 -6.51 -9.63
C LYS A 195 14.01 -6.92 -9.00
N LYS A 196 15.14 -6.57 -9.63
CA LYS A 196 16.47 -6.94 -9.11
C LYS A 196 16.65 -6.47 -7.66
N GLU A 197 17.20 -7.37 -6.87
CA GLU A 197 17.62 -7.13 -5.49
C GLU A 197 18.70 -6.03 -5.46
N LEU A 198 18.60 -5.09 -4.53
CA LEU A 198 19.69 -4.15 -4.29
C LEU A 198 20.88 -4.90 -3.70
N LYS A 199 22.05 -4.76 -4.32
CA LYS A 199 23.32 -5.24 -3.76
C LYS A 199 24.19 -4.05 -3.39
N THR A 200 24.59 -3.96 -2.12
CA THR A 200 25.42 -2.86 -1.63
C THR A 200 26.36 -3.31 -0.52
N ASP A 201 27.53 -2.69 -0.45
CA ASP A 201 28.55 -2.85 0.60
C ASP A 201 28.50 -1.73 1.64
N LYS A 202 27.56 -0.75 1.50
CA LYS A 202 27.49 0.42 2.38
C LYS A 202 26.97 0.11 3.78
N VAL A 203 26.25 -1.00 3.91
CA VAL A 203 25.74 -1.53 5.17
C VAL A 203 26.12 -3.00 5.31
N LYS A 204 26.37 -3.44 6.55
CA LYS A 204 26.70 -4.84 6.87
C LYS A 204 25.46 -5.70 6.91
N ILE A 205 24.39 -5.22 7.55
CA ILE A 205 23.09 -5.89 7.61
C ILE A 205 22.12 -5.29 6.60
N ASP A 206 21.39 -6.14 5.88
CA ASP A 206 20.30 -5.73 4.99
C ASP A 206 19.11 -6.70 5.06
N LEU A 207 17.91 -6.20 4.77
CA LEU A 207 16.70 -6.98 4.55
C LEU A 207 16.18 -6.69 3.14
N VAL A 208 16.33 -7.65 2.25
CA VAL A 208 15.99 -7.53 0.83
C VAL A 208 14.62 -8.14 0.57
N ARG A 209 13.70 -7.38 -0.02
CA ARG A 209 12.38 -7.89 -0.40
C ARG A 209 12.49 -8.71 -1.69
N LEU A 210 12.01 -9.95 -1.64
CA LEU A 210 11.92 -10.83 -2.81
C LEU A 210 10.57 -10.56 -3.49
N LYS A 211 10.62 -9.85 -4.61
CA LYS A 211 9.42 -9.34 -5.33
C LYS A 211 8.68 -10.49 -6.01
N ASP A 212 7.35 -10.52 -5.84
CA ASP A 212 6.53 -11.58 -6.43
C ASP A 212 6.41 -11.40 -7.96
N LYS A 213 6.06 -12.50 -8.66
CA LYS A 213 5.78 -12.44 -10.10
C LYS A 213 4.57 -11.54 -10.40
N LYS A 214 3.58 -11.51 -9.50
CA LYS A 214 2.37 -10.66 -9.57
C LYS A 214 2.66 -9.17 -9.46
N GLU A 215 3.85 -8.76 -9.02
CA GLU A 215 4.26 -7.36 -9.05
C GLU A 215 4.64 -7.00 -10.48
N ASP A 216 3.68 -6.65 -11.33
CA ASP A 216 3.86 -6.50 -12.78
C ASP A 216 3.76 -5.04 -13.28
N SER A 217 3.79 -4.08 -12.35
CA SER A 217 3.50 -2.68 -12.64
C SER A 217 4.23 -1.73 -11.69
N PHE A 218 4.59 -0.53 -12.18
CA PHE A 218 5.10 0.57 -11.33
C PHE A 218 4.05 1.14 -10.37
N PHE A 219 2.80 0.70 -10.48
CA PHE A 219 1.69 1.05 -9.59
C PHE A 219 1.28 -0.11 -8.68
N TYR A 220 2.12 -1.16 -8.60
CA TYR A 220 1.90 -2.26 -7.69
C TYR A 220 1.75 -1.78 -6.24
N ARG A 221 0.86 -2.45 -5.51
CA ARG A 221 0.57 -2.18 -4.11
C ARG A 221 0.49 -3.50 -3.36
N ILE A 222 1.21 -3.58 -2.25
CA ILE A 222 1.05 -4.69 -1.31
C ILE A 222 -0.40 -4.66 -0.81
N SER A 223 -1.06 -5.80 -0.89
CA SER A 223 -2.45 -5.97 -0.50
C SER A 223 -2.57 -6.94 0.67
N MET A 224 -3.64 -6.82 1.44
CA MET A 224 -3.99 -7.84 2.43
C MET A 224 -4.16 -9.21 1.74
N GLY A 225 -3.61 -10.25 2.34
CA GLY A 225 -3.54 -11.60 1.79
C GLY A 225 -2.29 -11.88 0.95
N ASP A 226 -1.49 -10.87 0.59
CA ASP A 226 -0.23 -11.10 -0.12
C ASP A 226 0.79 -11.82 0.76
N ILE A 227 1.57 -12.72 0.15
CA ILE A 227 2.72 -13.35 0.82
C ILE A 227 3.93 -12.47 0.56
N LEU A 228 4.43 -11.81 1.61
CA LEU A 228 5.68 -11.09 1.52
C LEU A 228 6.84 -12.01 1.86
N LYS A 229 7.91 -11.92 1.07
CA LYS A 229 9.15 -12.70 1.24
C LYS A 229 10.33 -11.74 1.36
N PHE A 230 11.21 -12.03 2.31
CA PHE A 230 12.41 -11.24 2.56
C PHE A 230 13.61 -12.14 2.74
N LYS A 231 14.78 -11.66 2.33
CA LYS A 231 16.08 -12.28 2.56
C LYS A 231 16.93 -11.37 3.42
N ALA A 232 17.25 -11.82 4.63
CA ALA A 232 18.19 -11.15 5.51
C ALA A 232 19.62 -11.47 5.08
N ILE A 233 20.47 -10.45 5.09
CA ILE A 233 21.86 -10.52 4.65
C ILE A 233 22.74 -9.89 5.72
N LEU A 234 23.85 -10.53 6.06
CA LEU A 234 24.92 -10.00 6.90
C LEU A 234 26.25 -10.16 6.18
N ASP A 235 26.99 -9.07 6.02
CA ASP A 235 28.28 -8.99 5.30
C ASP A 235 28.21 -9.67 3.91
N GLY A 236 27.11 -9.41 3.18
CA GLY A 236 26.86 -9.97 1.85
C GLY A 236 26.40 -11.43 1.80
N LYS A 237 26.30 -12.12 2.95
CA LYS A 237 25.88 -13.53 3.05
C LYS A 237 24.48 -13.68 3.64
N PRO A 238 23.70 -14.70 3.25
CA PRO A 238 22.40 -14.95 3.87
C PRO A 238 22.50 -15.14 5.39
N LEU A 239 21.59 -14.52 6.13
CA LEU A 239 21.60 -14.52 7.60
C LEU A 239 20.49 -15.45 8.15
N LYS A 240 20.88 -16.61 8.66
CA LYS A 240 19.99 -17.61 9.30
C LYS A 240 19.63 -17.22 10.74
N ASN A 241 18.45 -17.63 11.20
CA ASN A 241 17.98 -17.53 12.59
C ASN A 241 17.98 -16.09 13.16
N ALA A 242 17.86 -15.08 12.30
CA ALA A 242 17.64 -13.71 12.73
C ALA A 242 16.15 -13.47 13.00
N ASP A 243 15.87 -12.66 14.01
CA ASP A 243 14.51 -12.32 14.42
C ASP A 243 13.97 -11.17 13.57
N ILE A 244 12.77 -11.33 13.02
CA ILE A 244 12.05 -10.29 12.30
C ILE A 244 10.72 -10.05 13.01
N ALA A 245 10.61 -8.89 13.64
CA ALA A 245 9.36 -8.39 14.20
C ALA A 245 8.60 -7.61 13.13
N ILE A 246 7.35 -7.98 12.90
CA ILE A 246 6.40 -7.28 12.03
C ILE A 246 5.41 -6.56 12.94
N LYS A 247 5.27 -5.25 12.78
CA LYS A 247 4.33 -4.43 13.56
C LYS A 247 3.45 -3.60 12.64
N LEU A 248 2.13 -3.66 12.87
CA LEU A 248 1.14 -2.83 12.17
C LEU A 248 0.75 -1.63 13.04
N ASN A 249 0.31 -0.54 12.43
CA ASN A 249 -0.15 0.65 13.16
C ASN A 249 -1.39 0.40 14.04
N SER A 250 -2.19 -0.62 13.71
CA SER A 250 -3.31 -1.12 14.51
C SER A 250 -2.90 -1.73 15.87
N GLY A 251 -1.60 -2.03 16.04
CA GLY A 251 -1.07 -2.70 17.23
C GLY A 251 -0.84 -4.19 17.06
N TRP A 252 -1.27 -4.82 15.95
CA TRP A 252 -0.93 -6.21 15.68
C TRP A 252 0.58 -6.38 15.50
N SER A 253 1.12 -7.46 16.04
CA SER A 253 2.52 -7.80 15.90
C SER A 253 2.75 -9.31 15.75
N LYS A 254 3.77 -9.68 14.98
CA LYS A 254 4.22 -11.06 14.84
C LYS A 254 5.74 -11.12 14.73
N ASN A 255 6.34 -12.08 15.41
CA ASN A 255 7.77 -12.38 15.26
C ASN A 255 7.93 -13.65 14.41
N ILE A 256 8.86 -13.60 13.47
CA ILE A 256 9.28 -14.74 12.64
C ILE A 256 10.80 -14.80 12.61
N LYS A 257 11.35 -15.97 12.28
CA LYS A 257 12.80 -16.16 12.12
C LYS A 257 13.16 -16.47 10.68
N THR A 258 14.37 -16.09 10.28
CA THR A 258 14.91 -16.46 8.98
C THR A 258 15.36 -17.92 8.94
N ASP A 259 15.12 -18.58 7.81
CA ASP A 259 15.50 -19.96 7.53
C ASP A 259 16.99 -20.11 7.18
N GLU A 260 17.41 -21.30 6.75
CA GLU A 260 18.80 -21.60 6.39
C GLU A 260 19.34 -20.77 5.22
N ASN A 261 18.44 -20.31 4.33
CA ASN A 261 18.76 -19.46 3.21
C ASN A 261 18.67 -17.97 3.56
N GLY A 262 18.54 -17.65 4.86
CA GLY A 262 18.29 -16.32 5.37
C GLY A 262 16.94 -15.74 4.95
N THR A 263 15.99 -16.59 4.54
CA THR A 263 14.69 -16.16 4.02
C THR A 263 13.63 -16.23 5.11
N ALA A 264 12.72 -15.25 5.11
CA ALA A 264 11.53 -15.25 5.95
C ALA A 264 10.33 -14.85 5.10
N SER A 265 9.16 -15.40 5.42
CA SER A 265 7.93 -15.05 4.73
C SER A 265 6.74 -15.01 5.67
N PHE A 266 5.77 -14.15 5.34
CA PHE A 266 4.52 -14.07 6.07
C PHE A 266 3.40 -13.58 5.16
N VAL A 267 2.17 -13.94 5.53
CA VAL A 267 0.95 -13.45 4.87
C VAL A 267 0.57 -12.12 5.50
N MET A 268 0.32 -11.10 4.67
CA MET A 268 -0.27 -9.84 5.11
C MET A 268 -1.67 -10.10 5.65
N ILE A 269 -1.86 -9.92 6.94
CA ILE A 269 -3.17 -10.11 7.56
C ILE A 269 -4.12 -8.97 7.16
N ARG A 270 -5.41 -9.25 7.28
CA ARG A 270 -6.44 -8.22 7.23
C ARG A 270 -6.56 -7.58 8.60
N ASP A 271 -6.34 -6.28 8.67
CA ASP A 271 -6.42 -5.50 9.92
C ASP A 271 -7.15 -4.16 9.71
N TYR A 272 -8.05 -4.17 8.72
CA TYR A 272 -8.93 -3.06 8.41
C TYR A 272 -10.35 -3.60 8.28
N PHE A 273 -11.15 -3.30 9.30
CA PHE A 273 -12.53 -3.73 9.44
C PHE A 273 -13.43 -2.53 9.74
N PRO A 274 -13.52 -1.53 8.83
CA PRO A 274 -14.40 -0.41 9.02
C PRO A 274 -15.86 -0.84 8.93
N SER A 275 -16.76 0.02 9.40
CA SER A 275 -18.18 -0.11 9.03
C SER A 275 -18.32 0.00 7.50
N TRP A 276 -19.40 -0.57 6.97
CA TRP A 276 -19.58 -0.62 5.51
C TRP A 276 -19.58 0.75 4.84
N ASN A 277 -20.21 1.74 5.47
CA ASN A 277 -20.31 3.10 4.95
C ASN A 277 -18.97 3.85 4.99
N ASP A 278 -18.04 3.38 5.82
CA ASP A 278 -16.72 3.99 6.02
C ASP A 278 -15.62 3.24 5.27
N PHE A 279 -15.97 2.20 4.50
CA PHE A 279 -14.99 1.41 3.77
C PHE A 279 -14.31 2.22 2.68
N ASP A 280 -13.01 2.44 2.86
CA ASP A 280 -12.13 3.03 1.86
C ASP A 280 -11.20 1.99 1.23
N LYS A 281 -11.41 1.68 -0.04
CA LYS A 281 -10.55 0.78 -0.83
C LYS A 281 -9.12 1.30 -1.01
N ARG A 282 -8.90 2.60 -0.82
CA ARG A 282 -7.60 3.26 -0.89
C ARG A 282 -7.00 3.47 0.50
N HIS A 283 -7.65 2.96 1.55
CA HIS A 283 -7.10 2.99 2.89
C HIS A 283 -5.70 2.39 2.87
N LYS A 284 -4.75 3.15 3.38
CA LYS A 284 -3.34 2.79 3.40
C LYS A 284 -2.97 2.57 4.85
N GLN A 285 -2.46 1.39 5.17
CA GLN A 285 -1.92 1.09 6.47
C GLN A 285 -0.41 0.94 6.37
N ASP A 286 0.31 1.51 7.33
CA ASP A 286 1.75 1.34 7.42
C ASP A 286 2.08 0.12 8.30
N LEU A 287 3.19 -0.53 7.96
CA LEU A 287 3.78 -1.61 8.73
C LEU A 287 5.28 -1.34 8.88
N LEU A 288 5.85 -1.80 9.99
CA LEU A 288 7.28 -1.73 10.25
C LEU A 288 7.83 -3.14 10.44
N LEU A 289 8.81 -3.50 9.63
CA LEU A 289 9.65 -4.67 9.85
C LEU A 289 10.88 -4.24 10.64
N THR A 290 11.22 -5.00 11.69
CA THR A 290 12.45 -4.81 12.46
C THR A 290 13.20 -6.13 12.51
N LEU A 291 14.34 -6.18 11.83
CA LEU A 291 15.29 -7.30 11.86
C LEU A 291 16.29 -7.06 13.00
N THR A 292 16.44 -8.03 13.89
CA THR A 292 17.42 -8.01 14.98
C THR A 292 18.28 -9.26 14.96
N PHE A 293 19.59 -9.09 15.17
CA PHE A 293 20.54 -10.18 15.26
C PHE A 293 21.70 -9.79 16.17
N ASN A 294 22.07 -10.68 17.08
CA ASN A 294 23.18 -10.48 18.01
C ASN A 294 24.28 -11.50 17.73
N GLU A 295 25.54 -11.04 17.67
CA GLU A 295 26.71 -11.91 17.58
C GLU A 295 27.76 -11.52 18.62
N GLU A 296 28.39 -12.53 19.22
CA GLU A 296 29.60 -12.34 20.03
C GLU A 296 30.78 -12.14 19.09
N LYS A 297 31.31 -10.91 19.09
CA LYS A 297 32.40 -10.52 18.20
C LYS A 297 33.15 -9.36 18.82
N ASN A 298 34.42 -9.62 19.09
CA ASN A 298 35.32 -8.58 19.57
C ASN A 298 35.70 -7.64 18.43
N GLY A 299 35.79 -6.35 18.73
CA GLY A 299 36.28 -5.36 17.78
C GLY A 299 36.46 -3.99 18.42
N ARG A 300 36.80 -3.01 17.57
CA ARG A 300 37.04 -1.64 17.98
C ARG A 300 36.35 -0.69 17.02
N LEU A 301 35.64 0.29 17.55
CA LEU A 301 35.08 1.42 16.80
C LEU A 301 35.70 2.70 17.34
N LYS A 302 36.49 3.38 16.51
CA LYS A 302 37.34 4.51 16.94
C LYS A 302 38.29 4.04 18.06
N ASP A 303 38.13 4.55 19.29
CA ASP A 303 38.96 4.21 20.45
C ASP A 303 38.23 3.38 21.51
N LYS A 304 37.04 2.88 21.20
CA LYS A 304 36.26 2.04 22.12
C LYS A 304 36.20 0.61 21.62
N GLU A 305 36.49 -0.32 22.52
CA GLU A 305 36.35 -1.75 22.28
C GLU A 305 34.91 -2.21 22.55
N TYR A 306 34.52 -3.30 21.89
CA TYR A 306 33.26 -3.99 22.10
C TYR A 306 33.48 -5.50 22.02
N LYS A 307 32.59 -6.26 22.67
CA LYS A 307 32.62 -7.73 22.76
C LYS A 307 31.45 -8.39 22.03
N SER A 308 30.37 -7.66 21.78
CA SER A 308 29.22 -8.10 21.01
C SER A 308 28.78 -7.04 20.02
N VAL A 309 28.06 -7.46 18.99
CA VAL A 309 27.40 -6.57 18.03
C VAL A 309 25.91 -6.89 18.01
N ASN A 310 25.09 -5.88 18.23
CA ASN A 310 23.65 -5.91 18.08
C ASN A 310 23.28 -5.19 16.79
N TYR A 311 22.85 -5.96 15.79
CA TYR A 311 22.39 -5.44 14.52
C TYR A 311 20.88 -5.21 14.59
N ILE A 312 20.47 -3.99 14.25
CA ILE A 312 19.06 -3.59 14.20
C ILE A 312 18.81 -2.96 12.83
N LEU A 313 17.92 -3.54 12.04
CA LEU A 313 17.49 -2.96 10.78
C LEU A 313 15.99 -2.75 10.76
N THR A 314 15.54 -1.56 10.37
CA THR A 314 14.12 -1.28 10.15
C THR A 314 13.80 -1.13 8.66
N TYR A 315 12.62 -1.58 8.28
CA TYR A 315 12.12 -1.50 6.92
C TYR A 315 10.61 -1.21 6.96
N PRO A 316 10.19 0.06 6.82
CA PRO A 316 8.79 0.43 6.75
C PRO A 316 8.23 0.11 5.36
N LEU A 317 7.01 -0.38 5.34
CA LEU A 317 6.22 -0.64 4.15
C LEU A 317 4.80 -0.14 4.37
N SER A 318 4.00 -0.17 3.30
CA SER A 318 2.58 0.11 3.39
C SER A 318 1.79 -0.89 2.58
N TYR A 319 0.57 -1.17 3.01
CA TYR A 319 -0.35 -2.11 2.38
C TYR A 319 -1.77 -1.56 2.32
N TYR A 320 -2.58 -2.19 1.48
CA TYR A 320 -3.94 -1.76 1.14
C TYR A 320 -4.94 -2.93 1.30
N PRO A 321 -6.24 -2.63 1.45
CA PRO A 321 -7.29 -3.64 1.40
C PRO A 321 -7.25 -4.47 0.11
N ASN A 322 -7.68 -5.73 0.20
CA ASN A 322 -7.68 -6.62 -0.96
C ASN A 322 -8.75 -6.18 -1.99
N GLY A 323 -8.44 -6.38 -3.28
CA GLY A 323 -9.39 -6.23 -4.38
C GLY A 323 -10.70 -6.99 -4.18
N SER A 324 -10.62 -8.20 -3.62
CA SER A 324 -11.77 -9.08 -3.41
C SER A 324 -12.78 -8.51 -2.40
N ASP A 325 -12.34 -7.71 -1.43
CA ASP A 325 -13.22 -7.17 -0.37
C ASP A 325 -14.34 -6.28 -0.92
N TYR A 326 -14.17 -5.70 -2.11
CA TYR A 326 -15.18 -4.88 -2.78
C TYR A 326 -15.70 -5.45 -4.11
N LEU A 327 -15.20 -6.60 -4.56
CA LEU A 327 -15.80 -7.30 -5.72
C LEU A 327 -17.16 -7.94 -5.36
N SER A 328 -17.38 -8.24 -4.08
CA SER A 328 -18.66 -8.70 -3.52
C SER A 328 -19.85 -7.81 -3.89
N TYR A 329 -19.65 -6.48 -4.01
CA TYR A 329 -20.66 -5.53 -4.47
C TYR A 329 -21.15 -5.83 -5.90
N GLY A 330 -20.22 -6.19 -6.79
CA GLY A 330 -20.55 -6.52 -8.18
C GLY A 330 -21.44 -7.75 -8.24
N PHE A 331 -21.11 -8.78 -7.46
CA PHE A 331 -21.91 -10.00 -7.40
C PHE A 331 -23.30 -9.75 -6.79
N GLY A 332 -23.39 -9.01 -5.69
CA GLY A 332 -24.68 -8.67 -5.07
C GLY A 332 -25.59 -7.88 -6.03
N LEU A 333 -25.02 -6.92 -6.77
CA LEU A 333 -25.76 -6.14 -7.76
C LEU A 333 -26.21 -6.99 -8.95
N ILE A 334 -25.35 -7.89 -9.45
CA ILE A 334 -25.71 -8.85 -10.51
C ILE A 334 -26.85 -9.77 -10.06
N ILE A 335 -26.77 -10.31 -8.85
CA ILE A 335 -27.83 -11.15 -8.26
C ILE A 335 -29.13 -10.34 -8.12
N GLY A 336 -29.05 -9.09 -7.65
CA GLY A 336 -30.20 -8.20 -7.55
C GLY A 336 -30.87 -7.95 -8.90
N ILE A 337 -30.08 -7.56 -9.92
CA ILE A 337 -30.59 -7.37 -11.30
C ILE A 337 -31.24 -8.65 -11.83
N PHE A 338 -30.62 -9.80 -11.58
CA PHE A 338 -31.16 -11.10 -11.99
C PHE A 338 -32.53 -11.37 -11.34
N ILE A 339 -32.64 -11.17 -10.03
CA ILE A 339 -33.90 -11.35 -9.29
C ILE A 339 -34.98 -10.38 -9.81
N PHE A 340 -34.67 -9.09 -9.94
CA PHE A 340 -35.63 -8.09 -10.45
C PHE A 340 -36.11 -8.42 -11.87
N THR A 341 -35.20 -8.86 -12.73
CA THR A 341 -35.54 -9.27 -14.10
C THR A 341 -36.45 -10.50 -14.11
N LEU A 342 -36.14 -11.50 -13.29
CA LEU A 342 -36.94 -12.72 -13.17
C LEU A 342 -38.34 -12.41 -12.62
N SER A 343 -38.44 -11.58 -11.58
CA SER A 343 -39.71 -11.12 -11.03
C SER A 343 -40.55 -10.38 -12.08
N GLY A 344 -39.93 -9.50 -12.87
CA GLY A 344 -40.60 -8.81 -13.98
C GLY A 344 -41.16 -9.78 -15.03
N ILE A 345 -40.40 -10.82 -15.40
CA ILE A 345 -40.84 -11.86 -16.34
C ILE A 345 -42.01 -12.66 -15.76
N ILE A 346 -41.93 -13.07 -14.50
CA ILE A 346 -43.00 -13.83 -13.83
C ILE A 346 -44.30 -13.00 -13.79
N ILE A 347 -44.21 -11.73 -13.38
CA ILE A 347 -45.36 -10.81 -13.34
C ILE A 347 -45.95 -10.61 -14.75
N TYR A 348 -45.09 -10.46 -15.76
CA TYR A 348 -45.52 -10.32 -17.15
C TYR A 348 -46.27 -11.56 -17.66
N ILE A 349 -45.74 -12.77 -17.42
CA ILE A 349 -46.39 -14.04 -17.80
C ILE A 349 -47.72 -14.19 -17.07
N TYR A 350 -47.74 -13.91 -15.77
CA TYR A 350 -48.95 -13.97 -14.94
C TYR A 350 -50.05 -13.03 -15.48
N ARG A 351 -49.72 -11.76 -15.76
CA ARG A 351 -50.66 -10.80 -16.35
C ARG A 351 -51.15 -11.24 -17.72
N ARG A 352 -50.24 -11.65 -18.60
CA ARG A 352 -50.57 -12.11 -19.96
C ARG A 352 -51.52 -13.30 -19.98
N ASN A 353 -51.39 -14.22 -19.01
CA ASN A 353 -52.26 -15.38 -18.92
C ASN A 353 -53.67 -15.04 -18.45
N ARG A 354 -53.84 -13.99 -17.64
CA ARG A 354 -55.16 -13.53 -17.17
C ARG A 354 -55.88 -12.59 -18.13
N THR A 355 -55.17 -11.90 -19.01
CA THR A 355 -55.77 -11.03 -20.04
C THR A 355 -56.12 -11.77 -21.33
N LYS A 356 -56.17 -13.10 -21.33
CA LYS A 356 -56.67 -13.85 -22.48
C LYS A 356 -58.19 -13.61 -22.58
N PRO A 357 -58.71 -13.05 -23.69
CA PRO A 357 -60.15 -12.90 -23.86
C PRO A 357 -60.83 -14.27 -23.78
N PHE A 358 -62.06 -14.30 -23.28
CA PHE A 358 -62.88 -15.51 -23.17
C PHE A 358 -62.81 -16.29 -24.49
N LYS A 359 -62.44 -17.57 -24.39
CA LYS A 359 -62.44 -18.47 -25.54
C LYS A 359 -63.90 -18.77 -25.84
N GLU A 360 -64.42 -18.24 -26.95
CA GLU A 360 -65.76 -18.59 -27.42
C GLU A 360 -65.86 -20.12 -27.53
N ILE A 361 -66.77 -20.70 -26.77
CA ILE A 361 -67.14 -22.10 -26.90
C ILE A 361 -68.07 -22.16 -28.09
N LYS A 362 -67.63 -22.77 -29.20
CA LYS A 362 -68.54 -23.14 -30.28
C LYS A 362 -69.27 -24.39 -29.83
N TYR A 363 -70.59 -24.29 -29.67
CA TYR A 363 -71.45 -25.46 -29.60
C TYR A 363 -71.58 -26.02 -31.02
N GLU A 364 -71.30 -27.31 -31.19
CA GLU A 364 -71.69 -28.05 -32.39
C GLU A 364 -73.18 -28.37 -32.22
N GLU A 365 -74.02 -27.80 -33.09
CA GLU A 365 -75.43 -28.20 -33.26
C GLU A 365 -75.53 -29.46 -34.13
#